data_AF-A0A7V4UJ49-F1
#
_entry.id   AF-A0A7V4UJ49-F1
#
_cell.length_a   1.000
_cell.length_b   1.000
_cell.length_c   1.000
_cell.angle_alpha   90.00
_cell.angle_beta   90.00
_cell.angle_gamma   90.00
#
_symmetry.space_group_name_H-M   'P 1'
#
loop_
_entity.id
_entity.type
_entity.pdbx_description
1 polymer ?
#
loop_
_entity_poly.entity_id
_entity_poly.type
_entity_poly.pdbx_seq_one_letter_code
_entity_poly.pdbx_strand_id
1 'polypeptide(L)' 'MHNMHKEILSERQRKIFSYLGNFGQDFFLVGGTAISLYLEHRQSIDFDLATKKEIDSQKIRKKFSNLGK' A
#
# COMPACT_ATOMS: atom_id res chain seq x y z
N MET A 1 2.15 6.07 21.10
CA MET A 1 2.28 5.52 19.73
C MET A 1 0.88 5.39 19.16
N HIS A 2 0.56 6.06 18.06
CA HIS A 2 -0.73 5.83 17.38
C HIS A 2 -0.64 4.50 16.63
N ASN A 3 -1.56 3.58 16.90
CA ASN A 3 -1.67 2.34 16.15
C ASN A 3 -2.31 2.64 14.79
N MET A 4 -1.87 1.95 13.73
CA MET A 4 -2.50 2.10 12.41
C MET A 4 -3.95 1.58 12.44
N HIS A 5 -4.85 2.39 11.92
CA HIS A 5 -6.29 2.14 11.81
C HIS A 5 -6.61 1.18 10.66
N LYS A 6 -6.24 -0.11 10.77
CA LYS A 6 -6.43 -1.10 9.69
C LYS A 6 -7.90 -1.51 9.48
N GLU A 7 -8.77 -1.19 10.42
CA GLU A 7 -10.22 -1.38 10.37
C GLU A 7 -10.87 -0.60 9.22
N ILE A 8 -10.29 0.54 8.82
CA ILE A 8 -10.79 1.36 7.71
C ILE A 8 -10.73 0.66 6.36
N LEU A 9 -9.83 -0.33 6.24
CA LEU A 9 -9.63 -1.06 5.00
C LEU A 9 -10.76 -2.06 4.85
N SER A 10 -11.38 -2.16 3.68
CA SER A 10 -12.27 -3.30 3.38
C SER A 10 -11.50 -4.62 3.45
N GLU A 11 -12.21 -5.76 3.55
CA GLU A 11 -11.56 -7.07 3.53
C GLU A 11 -10.68 -7.29 2.30
N ARG A 12 -11.14 -6.82 1.13
CA ARG A 12 -10.37 -6.88 -0.11
C ARG A 12 -9.11 -6.04 -0.02
N GLN A 13 -9.19 -4.84 0.54
CA GLN A 13 -8.03 -3.97 0.73
C GLN A 13 -7.06 -4.55 1.74
N ARG A 14 -7.52 -5.19 2.83
CA ARG A 14 -6.64 -5.89 3.78
C ARG A 14 -5.85 -7.00 3.10
N LYS A 15 -6.46 -7.77 2.20
CA LYS A 15 -5.77 -8.78 1.40
C LYS A 15 -4.71 -8.15 0.48
N ILE A 16 -5.01 -7.04 -0.19
CA ILE A 16 -4.01 -6.35 -1.03
C ILE A 16 -2.89 -5.77 -0.17
N PHE A 17 -3.23 -5.17 0.96
CA PHE A 17 -2.30 -4.51 1.88
C PHE A 17 -1.24 -5.46 2.42
N SER A 18 -1.58 -6.73 2.71
CA SER A 18 -0.57 -7.72 3.12
C SER A 18 0.46 -8.00 2.03
N TYR A 19 0.08 -7.95 0.75
CA TYR A 19 1.01 -8.09 -0.37
C TYR A 19 1.87 -6.85 -0.61
N LEU A 20 1.38 -5.65 -0.27
CA LEU A 20 2.18 -4.42 -0.39
C LEU A 20 3.41 -4.43 0.53
N GLY A 21 3.39 -5.21 1.62
CA GLY A 21 4.57 -5.47 2.45
C GLY A 21 5.78 -5.99 1.65
N ASN A 22 5.56 -6.74 0.56
CA ASN A 22 6.63 -7.20 -0.32
C ASN A 22 7.35 -6.06 -1.05
N PHE A 23 6.77 -4.86 -1.09
CA PHE A 23 7.36 -3.64 -1.66
C PHE A 23 7.95 -2.71 -0.59
N GLY A 24 7.75 -2.98 0.70
CA GLY A 24 8.04 -2.05 1.79
C GLY A 24 9.51 -1.67 1.98
N GLN A 25 10.45 -2.38 1.36
CA GLN A 25 11.87 -2.01 1.39
C GLN A 25 12.23 -0.94 0.36
N ASP A 26 11.41 -0.79 -0.69
CA ASP A 26 11.66 0.13 -1.81
C ASP A 26 10.62 1.25 -1.88
N PHE A 27 9.41 1.01 -1.38
CA PHE A 27 8.26 1.90 -1.54
C PHE A 27 7.64 2.28 -0.20
N PHE A 28 7.11 3.50 -0.15
CA PHE A 28 6.38 4.07 0.96
C PHE A 28 4.92 4.26 0.56
N LEU A 29 3.99 3.95 1.48
CA LEU A 29 2.59 4.30 1.29
C LEU A 29 2.41 5.81 1.48
N VAL A 30 1.75 6.44 0.51
CA VAL A 30 1.47 7.88 0.50
C VAL A 30 0.00 8.15 0.19
N GLY A 31 -0.37 9.42 0.04
CA GLY A 31 -1.70 9.82 -0.40
C GLY A 31 -2.80 9.60 0.63
N GLY A 32 -4.03 9.46 0.14
CA GLY A 32 -5.24 9.40 0.98
C GLY A 32 -5.23 8.23 1.94
N THR A 33 -4.78 7.06 1.49
CA THR A 33 -4.81 5.84 2.30
C THR A 33 -3.77 5.86 3.42
N ALA A 34 -2.60 6.48 3.21
CA ALA A 34 -1.62 6.68 4.28
C ALA A 34 -2.19 7.54 5.41
N ILE A 35 -2.83 8.67 5.06
CA ILE A 35 -3.45 9.58 6.02
C ILE A 35 -4.60 8.89 6.74
N SER A 36 -5.47 8.19 6.02
CA SER A 36 -6.60 7.50 6.64
C SER A 36 -6.14 6.41 7.61
N LEU A 37 -5.09 5.65 7.29
CA LEU A 37 -4.51 4.65 8.21
C LEU A 37 -3.89 5.28 9.46
N TYR A 38 -3.44 6.53 9.38
CA TYR A 38 -2.82 7.24 10.49
C TYR A 38 -3.82 7.99 11.38
N LEU A 39 -4.91 8.51 10.81
CA LEU A 39 -5.86 9.42 11.48
C LEU A 39 -7.31 8.91 11.56
N GLU A 40 -7.63 7.74 11.00
CA GLU A 40 -9.01 7.24 10.90
C GLU A 40 -9.98 8.20 10.17
N HIS A 41 -9.45 9.05 9.29
CA HIS A 41 -10.18 10.24 8.83
C HIS A 41 -11.30 9.97 7.80
N ARG A 42 -11.12 8.99 6.91
CA ARG A 42 -12.11 8.64 5.87
C ARG A 42 -11.78 7.30 5.21
N GLN A 43 -12.75 6.70 4.54
CA GLN A 43 -12.47 5.61 3.61
C GLN A 43 -11.68 6.13 2.40
N SER A 44 -10.63 5.40 2.03
CA SER A 44 -9.83 5.62 0.82
C SER A 44 -9.72 4.28 0.10
N ILE A 45 -9.85 4.28 -1.23
CA ILE A 45 -10.02 3.05 -2.02
C ILE A 45 -8.67 2.57 -2.59
N ASP A 46 -7.87 3.50 -3.13
CA ASP A 46 -6.64 3.20 -3.85
C ASP A 46 -5.40 3.19 -2.94
N PHE A 47 -4.36 2.47 -3.32
CA PHE A 47 -3.06 2.51 -2.64
C PHE A 47 -2.04 3.23 -3.53
N ASP A 48 -1.59 4.40 -3.07
CA ASP A 48 -0.52 5.14 -3.71
C ASP A 48 0.82 4.79 -3.07
N LEU A 49 1.79 4.39 -3.89
CA LEU A 49 3.14 4.08 -3.44
C LEU A 49 4.14 5.03 -4.10
N ALA A 50 5.05 5.58 -3.30
CA ALA A 50 6.16 6.40 -3.78
C ALA A 50 7.50 5.75 -3.42
N THR A 51 8.52 6.02 -4.21
CA THR A 51 9.90 5.62 -3.92
C THR A 51 10.85 6.79 -4.18
N LYS A 52 11.99 6.79 -3.49
CA LYS A 52 13.11 7.70 -3.80
C LYS A 52 14.02 7.17 -4.92
N LYS A 53 13.83 5.90 -5.31
CA LYS A 53 14.59 5.25 -6.39
C LYS A 53 13.94 5.60 -7.74
N GLU A 54 14.69 5.44 -8.83
CA GLU A 54 14.10 5.53 -10.17
C GLU A 54 13.04 4.45 -10.38
N ILE A 55 11.97 4.80 -11.11
CA ILE A 55 10.85 3.90 -11.38
C ILE A 55 11.17 3.05 -12.61
N ASP A 56 11.37 1.75 -12.40
CA ASP A 56 11.36 0.75 -13.46
C ASP A 56 9.98 0.08 -13.54
N SER A 57 9.16 0.57 -14.46
CA SER A 57 7.79 0.08 -14.63
C SER A 57 7.70 -1.39 -15.05
N GLN A 58 8.69 -1.93 -15.78
CA GLN A 58 8.70 -3.33 -16.21
C GLN A 58 8.98 -4.25 -15.01
N LYS A 59 9.98 -3.90 -14.20
CA LYS A 59 10.32 -4.64 -12.97
C LYS A 59 9.16 -4.64 -11.98
N ILE A 60 8.49 -3.50 -11.81
CA ILE A 60 7.30 -3.39 -10.95
C ILE A 60 6.18 -4.30 -11.47
N ARG A 61 5.84 -4.23 -12.76
CA ARG A 61 4.80 -5.09 -13.37
C ARG A 61 5.10 -6.57 -13.18
N LYS A 62 6.36 -7.00 -13.37
CA LYS A 62 6.78 -8.39 -13.16
C LYS A 62 6.62 -8.84 -11.70
N LYS A 63 6.93 -7.95 -10.75
CA LYS A 63 6.72 -8.22 -9.32
C LYS A 63 5.23 -8.37 -9.00
N PHE A 64 4.37 -7.52 -9.56
CA PHE A 64 2.91 -7.62 -9.41
C PHE A 64 2.32 -8.87 -10.06
N SER A 65 2.77 -9.29 -11.25
CA SER A 65 2.26 -10.50 -11.92
C SER A 65 2.57 -11.80 -11.17
N ASN A 66 3.48 -11.75 -10.22
CA ASN A 66 3.84 -12.86 -9.34
C ASN A 66 3.13 -12.80 -7.98
N LEU A 67 2.37 -11.74 -7.69
CA LEU A 67 1.58 -11.67 -6.45
C LEU A 67 0.36 -12.59 -6.57
N GLY A 68 0.18 -13.47 -5.59
CA GLY A 68 -0.98 -14.36 -5.52
C GLY A 68 -0.88 -15.62 -6.40
N LYS A 69 0.28 -15.90 -7.00
CA LYS A 69 0.69 -17.24 -7.40
C LYS A 69 1.37 -17.93 -6.23
#